data_AF-A0A3M3JBY2-F1
#
_entry.id   AF-A0A3M3JBY2-F1
#
_cell.length_a   1.000
_cell.length_b   1.000
_cell.length_c   1.000
_cell.angle_alpha   90.00
_cell.angle_beta   90.00
_cell.angle_gamma   90.00
#
_symmetry.space_group_name_H-M   'P 1'
#
loop_
_entity.id
_entity.type
_entity.pdbx_description
1 polymer ?
#
loop_
_entity_poly.entity_id
_entity_poly.type
_entity_poly.pdbx_seq_one_letter_code
_entity_poly.pdbx_strand_id
1 'polypeptide(L)'
;MLEHGGRVGVLSPCYAEHAHAWRKGGYVVREVGEQEVDDFLDSLDVLVVVNPNNPTGLHLSAERLLAWHARLAERGGWLVVDEAFMDNTPDLSVAAETWRIGLIVLRSFGKFFGLAGVRLGFVLAEPVLLKSLAQEIGPWSVSGPTRIIGQACLSDRQGQARQIERSDQARDRLVALLTQYHLAPDGGCALFQWRVTAEAPSLYEFCARRGVLLRLFAGATPESASLRFGLPGTEADWRRLHTVLLEYRKEYPWPR
;
A
#
# COMPACT_ATOMS: atom_id res chain seq x y z
N MET A 1 5.45 -1.19 26.31
CA MET A 1 6.17 -1.60 25.08
C MET A 1 5.96 -3.09 24.94
N LEU A 2 5.76 -3.60 23.72
CA LEU A 2 5.59 -5.04 23.51
C LEU A 2 6.89 -5.77 23.93
N GLU A 3 6.75 -6.91 24.60
CA GLU A 3 7.89 -7.73 24.99
C GLU A 3 8.50 -8.43 23.77
N HIS A 4 9.82 -8.65 23.78
CA HIS A 4 10.49 -9.43 22.74
C HIS A 4 9.88 -10.85 22.69
N GLY A 5 9.56 -11.33 21.48
CA GLY A 5 8.89 -12.63 21.29
C GLY A 5 7.36 -12.56 21.15
N GLY A 6 6.75 -11.37 21.16
CA GLY A 6 5.33 -11.19 20.84
C GLY A 6 4.95 -11.73 19.44
N ARG A 7 3.69 -12.11 19.28
CA ARG A 7 3.10 -12.67 18.07
C ARG A 7 2.47 -11.58 17.22
N VAL A 8 2.97 -11.44 15.99
CA VAL A 8 2.55 -10.42 15.03
C VAL A 8 1.87 -11.10 13.85
N GLY A 9 0.60 -10.79 13.61
CA GLY A 9 -0.08 -11.10 12.36
C GLY A 9 0.20 -10.01 11.35
N VAL A 10 0.60 -10.39 10.14
CA VAL A 10 0.71 -9.46 8.99
C VAL A 10 -0.28 -9.94 7.94
N LEU A 11 -1.27 -9.09 7.62
CA LEU A 11 -2.24 -9.40 6.57
C LEU A 11 -1.50 -9.61 5.24
N SER A 12 -1.71 -10.75 4.57
CA SER A 12 -0.99 -11.14 3.36
C SER A 12 -1.98 -11.54 2.25
N PRO A 13 -1.67 -11.32 0.96
CA PRO A 13 -0.44 -10.72 0.41
C PRO A 13 -0.37 -9.21 0.68
N CYS A 14 0.75 -8.73 1.21
CA CYS A 14 1.00 -7.30 1.38
C CYS A 14 2.48 -6.91 1.15
N TYR A 15 2.83 -5.68 1.53
CA TYR A 15 4.17 -5.15 1.44
C TYR A 15 5.15 -5.94 2.33
N ALA A 16 6.08 -6.67 1.71
CA ALA A 16 7.01 -7.59 2.39
C ALA A 16 7.89 -6.93 3.46
N GLU A 17 8.08 -5.61 3.41
CA GLU A 17 8.89 -4.86 4.38
C GLU A 17 8.33 -4.97 5.81
N HIS A 18 7.01 -5.06 5.99
CA HIS A 18 6.41 -5.19 7.33
C HIS A 18 6.84 -6.49 8.00
N ALA A 19 6.55 -7.63 7.37
CA ALA A 19 6.92 -8.94 7.92
C ALA A 19 8.44 -9.06 8.14
N HIS A 20 9.25 -8.50 7.22
CA HIS A 20 10.70 -8.46 7.38
C HIS A 20 11.15 -7.63 8.60
N ALA A 21 10.62 -6.41 8.76
CA ALA A 21 10.99 -5.52 9.86
C ALA A 21 10.61 -6.11 11.23
N TRP A 22 9.41 -6.69 11.37
CA TRP A 22 8.98 -7.34 12.61
C TRP A 22 9.82 -8.58 12.95
N ARG A 23 10.14 -9.43 11.96
CA ARG A 23 11.06 -10.57 12.18
C ARG A 23 12.44 -10.09 12.61
N LYS A 24 12.98 -9.04 11.97
CA LYS A 24 14.27 -8.44 12.35
C LYS A 24 14.26 -7.87 13.77
N GLY A 25 13.10 -7.38 14.23
CA GLY A 25 12.88 -6.94 15.61
C GLY A 25 12.72 -8.07 16.64
N GLY A 26 12.84 -9.34 16.24
CA GLY A 26 12.76 -10.49 17.15
C GLY A 26 11.35 -10.99 17.47
N TYR A 27 10.34 -10.58 16.69
CA TYR A 27 8.95 -11.01 16.86
C TYR A 27 8.63 -12.28 16.06
N VAL A 28 7.68 -13.06 16.56
CA VAL A 28 7.16 -14.23 15.85
C VAL A 28 6.08 -13.75 14.87
N VAL A 29 6.45 -13.69 13.58
CA VAL A 29 5.56 -13.17 12.53
C VAL A 29 4.81 -14.30 11.83
N ARG A 30 3.48 -14.21 11.84
CA ARG A 30 2.58 -15.02 11.03
C ARG A 30 1.97 -14.15 9.93
N GLU A 31 2.11 -14.58 8.69
CA GLU A 31 1.37 -14.00 7.58
C GLU A 31 -0.01 -14.66 7.53
N VAL A 32 -1.08 -13.85 7.46
CA VAL A 32 -2.47 -14.31 7.62
C VAL A 32 -3.28 -13.77 6.45
N GLY A 33 -4.05 -14.61 5.76
CA GLY A 33 -5.01 -14.16 4.75
C GLY A 33 -6.18 -13.42 5.39
N GLU A 34 -6.84 -12.53 4.65
CA GLU A 34 -7.96 -11.73 5.17
C GLU A 34 -9.07 -12.58 5.82
N GLN A 35 -9.40 -13.70 5.19
CA GLN A 35 -10.43 -14.64 5.66
C GLN A 35 -10.03 -15.38 6.94
N GLU A 36 -8.73 -15.47 7.23
CA GLU A 36 -8.19 -16.20 8.37
C GLU A 36 -7.97 -15.27 9.58
N VAL A 37 -8.05 -13.95 9.41
CA VAL A 37 -7.72 -12.99 10.48
C VAL A 37 -8.56 -13.25 11.72
N ASP A 38 -9.87 -13.46 11.58
CA ASP A 38 -10.76 -13.63 12.73
C ASP A 38 -10.41 -14.86 13.58
N ASP A 39 -9.90 -15.94 12.95
CA ASP A 39 -9.55 -17.20 13.61
C ASP A 39 -8.27 -17.07 14.45
N PHE A 40 -7.33 -16.23 14.01
CA PHE A 40 -6.04 -16.07 14.67
C PHE A 40 -5.96 -14.83 15.56
N LEU A 41 -6.86 -13.86 15.39
CA LEU A 41 -6.77 -12.55 16.03
C LEU A 41 -6.58 -12.61 17.54
N ASP A 42 -7.27 -13.55 18.20
CA ASP A 42 -7.21 -13.69 19.65
C ASP A 42 -5.89 -14.26 20.17
N SER A 43 -5.09 -14.83 19.27
CA SER A 43 -3.74 -15.29 19.54
C SER A 43 -2.65 -14.27 19.21
N LEU A 44 -3.01 -13.10 18.66
CA LEU A 44 -2.03 -12.08 18.24
C LEU A 44 -1.90 -10.98 19.31
N ASP A 45 -0.66 -10.49 19.45
CA ASP A 45 -0.35 -9.29 20.23
C ASP A 45 -0.38 -8.05 19.33
N VAL A 46 -0.11 -8.22 18.03
CA VAL A 46 -0.20 -7.15 17.01
C VAL A 46 -0.81 -7.71 15.74
N LEU A 47 -1.70 -6.93 15.10
CA LEU A 47 -2.09 -7.12 13.71
C LEU A 47 -1.59 -5.94 12.87
N VAL A 48 -0.93 -6.21 11.76
CA VAL A 48 -0.51 -5.22 10.76
C VAL A 48 -1.35 -5.37 9.50
N VAL A 49 -1.96 -4.28 9.08
CA VAL A 49 -2.84 -4.21 7.91
C VAL A 49 -2.37 -3.07 7.01
N VAL A 50 -2.24 -3.31 5.71
CA VAL A 50 -2.01 -2.23 4.72
C VAL A 50 -3.36 -1.90 4.10
N ASN A 51 -3.81 -0.63 4.19
CA ASN A 51 -5.14 -0.21 3.73
C ASN A 51 -5.07 1.17 3.02
N PRO A 52 -5.37 1.28 1.71
CA PRO A 52 -5.54 0.17 0.77
C PRO A 52 -4.29 -0.69 0.62
N ASN A 53 -4.51 -1.97 0.40
CA ASN A 53 -3.45 -2.97 0.36
C ASN A 53 -2.51 -2.79 -0.84
N ASN A 54 -1.25 -3.21 -0.67
CA ASN A 54 -0.29 -3.35 -1.76
C ASN A 54 0.19 -4.80 -1.84
N PRO A 55 -0.15 -5.57 -2.89
CA PRO A 55 -0.39 -5.06 -4.24
C PRO A 55 -1.84 -4.99 -4.69
N THR A 56 -2.81 -5.49 -3.93
CA THR A 56 -4.17 -5.70 -4.46
C THR A 56 -4.98 -4.41 -4.64
N GLY A 57 -4.61 -3.33 -3.93
CA GLY A 57 -5.34 -2.06 -3.92
C GLY A 57 -6.68 -2.11 -3.19
N LEU A 58 -7.06 -3.26 -2.64
CA LEU A 58 -8.32 -3.46 -1.94
C LEU A 58 -8.33 -2.72 -0.61
N HIS A 59 -9.52 -2.28 -0.21
CA HIS A 59 -9.76 -1.60 1.04
C HIS A 59 -10.54 -2.49 2.02
N LEU A 60 -10.19 -2.39 3.29
CA LEU A 60 -11.02 -2.85 4.40
C LEU A 60 -11.83 -1.66 4.95
N SER A 61 -13.06 -1.94 5.37
CA SER A 61 -13.91 -0.92 5.99
C SER A 61 -13.36 -0.49 7.34
N ALA A 62 -13.59 0.78 7.70
CA ALA A 62 -13.23 1.30 9.02
C ALA A 62 -13.89 0.48 10.14
N GLU A 63 -15.15 0.07 9.97
CA GLU A 63 -15.86 -0.80 10.91
C GLU A 63 -15.12 -2.11 11.18
N ARG A 64 -14.66 -2.80 10.12
CA ARG A 64 -13.92 -4.06 10.24
C ARG A 64 -12.59 -3.87 10.98
N LEU A 65 -11.85 -2.81 10.64
CA LEU A 65 -10.59 -2.48 11.31
C LEU A 65 -10.80 -2.15 12.79
N LEU A 66 -11.83 -1.36 13.11
CA LEU A 66 -12.15 -1.00 14.49
C LEU A 66 -12.66 -2.20 15.30
N ALA A 67 -13.37 -3.14 14.68
CA ALA A 67 -13.76 -4.40 15.32
C ALA A 67 -12.55 -5.27 15.66
N TRP A 68 -11.57 -5.38 14.75
CA TRP A 68 -10.31 -6.09 15.03
C TRP A 68 -9.47 -5.38 16.09
N HIS A 69 -9.40 -4.05 16.04
CA HIS A 69 -8.75 -3.24 17.08
C HIS A 69 -9.36 -3.50 18.47
N ALA A 70 -10.69 -3.51 18.59
CA ALA A 70 -11.37 -3.73 19.86
C ALA A 70 -10.98 -5.09 20.49
N ARG A 71 -11.00 -6.17 19.69
CA ARG A 71 -10.58 -7.52 20.14
C ARG A 71 -9.12 -7.55 20.60
N LEU A 72 -8.21 -6.89 19.88
CA LEU A 72 -6.80 -6.80 20.27
C LEU A 72 -6.63 -5.99 21.56
N ALA A 73 -7.31 -4.85 21.66
CA ALA A 73 -7.19 -3.90 22.76
C ALA A 73 -7.67 -4.47 24.10
N GLU A 74 -8.66 -5.37 24.11
CA GLU A 74 -9.12 -6.10 25.31
C GLU A 74 -7.97 -6.83 26.04
N ARG A 75 -6.91 -7.18 25.32
CA ARG A 75 -5.74 -7.89 25.84
C ARG A 75 -4.46 -7.04 25.81
N GLY A 76 -4.58 -5.74 25.54
CA GLY A 76 -3.45 -4.82 25.41
C GLY A 76 -2.67 -4.92 24.09
N GLY A 77 -3.22 -5.61 23.08
CA GLY A 77 -2.62 -5.75 21.76
C GLY A 77 -2.84 -4.53 20.85
N TRP A 78 -2.13 -4.48 19.73
CA TRP A 78 -2.12 -3.33 18.82
C TRP A 78 -2.65 -3.67 17.42
N LEU A 79 -3.39 -2.74 16.82
CA LEU A 79 -3.65 -2.70 15.39
C LEU A 79 -2.79 -1.62 14.74
N VAL A 80 -1.91 -2.01 13.82
CA VAL A 80 -1.13 -1.11 12.98
C VAL A 80 -1.74 -1.08 11.58
N VAL A 81 -2.22 0.08 11.16
CA VAL A 81 -2.78 0.29 9.82
C VAL A 81 -1.84 1.17 9.00
N ASP A 82 -1.22 0.60 7.97
CA ASP A 82 -0.44 1.33 6.98
C ASP A 82 -1.36 1.94 5.94
N GLU A 83 -1.57 3.25 6.04
CA GLU A 83 -2.41 4.05 5.18
C GLU A 83 -1.60 4.85 4.13
N ALA A 84 -0.45 4.32 3.69
CA ALA A 84 0.42 5.00 2.71
C ALA A 84 -0.25 5.37 1.37
N PHE A 85 -1.41 4.81 1.05
CA PHE A 85 -2.21 5.08 -0.15
C PHE A 85 -3.58 5.72 0.15
N MET A 86 -3.88 6.04 1.40
CA MET A 86 -5.23 6.45 1.84
C MET A 86 -5.59 7.90 1.48
N ASP A 87 -4.61 8.75 1.14
CA ASP A 87 -4.87 10.17 0.83
C ASP A 87 -5.77 10.39 -0.40
N ASN A 88 -5.94 9.36 -1.25
CA ASN A 88 -6.90 9.36 -2.35
C ASN A 88 -8.35 9.15 -1.91
N THR A 89 -8.57 8.50 -0.78
CA THR A 89 -9.88 8.12 -0.24
C THR A 89 -9.93 8.41 1.25
N PRO A 90 -9.72 9.68 1.67
CA PRO A 90 -9.51 10.02 3.08
C PRO A 90 -10.69 9.63 3.98
N ASP A 91 -11.91 9.57 3.45
CA ASP A 91 -13.13 9.19 4.18
C ASP A 91 -13.14 7.72 4.63
N LEU A 92 -12.29 6.86 4.06
CA LEU A 92 -12.15 5.45 4.46
C LEU A 92 -11.10 5.23 5.56
N SER A 93 -10.43 6.30 5.99
CA SER A 93 -9.35 6.24 6.97
C SER A 93 -9.86 6.03 8.40
N VAL A 94 -9.07 5.30 9.20
CA VAL A 94 -9.26 5.21 10.66
C VAL A 94 -8.41 6.22 11.45
N ALA A 95 -7.77 7.18 10.77
CA ALA A 95 -6.92 8.19 11.39
C ALA A 95 -7.63 9.04 12.46
N ALA A 96 -8.93 9.31 12.30
CA ALA A 96 -9.70 10.06 13.29
C ALA A 96 -9.92 9.30 14.61
N GLU A 97 -9.69 7.99 14.62
CA GLU A 97 -9.93 7.09 15.76
C GLU A 97 -8.65 6.80 16.56
N THR A 98 -7.50 7.36 16.19
CA THR A 98 -6.19 7.03 16.79
C THR A 98 -6.01 7.55 18.22
N TRP A 99 -7.03 8.18 18.79
CA TRP A 99 -7.11 8.43 20.23
C TRP A 99 -7.31 7.14 21.04
N ARG A 100 -7.75 6.05 20.39
CA ARG A 100 -7.89 4.72 20.99
C ARG A 100 -6.52 4.10 21.24
N ILE A 101 -6.31 3.62 22.46
CA ILE A 101 -5.07 2.93 22.85
C ILE A 101 -4.89 1.68 21.99
N GLY A 102 -3.68 1.50 21.45
CA GLY A 102 -3.33 0.36 20.60
C GLY A 102 -3.76 0.50 19.12
N LEU A 103 -4.42 1.59 18.72
CA LEU A 103 -4.63 1.89 17.29
C LEU A 103 -3.52 2.81 16.77
N ILE A 104 -2.78 2.35 15.77
CA ILE A 104 -1.62 3.03 15.20
C ILE A 104 -1.84 3.14 13.70
N VAL A 105 -1.78 4.35 13.16
CA VAL A 105 -1.91 4.60 11.71
C VAL A 105 -0.61 5.17 11.17
N LEU A 106 -0.11 4.62 10.06
CA LEU A 106 1.08 5.10 9.35
C LEU A 106 0.67 5.84 8.07
N ARG A 107 1.30 6.98 7.80
CA ARG A 107 1.06 7.79 6.59
C ARG A 107 2.38 8.12 5.88
N SER A 108 2.30 8.33 4.56
CA SER A 108 3.48 8.55 3.71
C SER A 108 3.30 9.70 2.74
N PHE A 109 4.34 10.52 2.57
CA PHE A 109 4.39 11.54 1.50
C PHE A 109 4.88 10.97 0.17
N GLY A 110 5.32 9.71 0.14
CA GLY A 110 5.98 9.14 -1.03
C GLY A 110 5.05 8.76 -2.18
N LYS A 111 3.74 8.66 -1.92
CA LYS A 111 2.75 8.16 -2.89
C LYS A 111 1.93 9.31 -3.45
N PHE A 112 0.86 9.68 -2.76
CA PHE A 112 -0.10 10.70 -3.17
C PHE A 112 0.57 12.04 -3.52
N PHE A 113 1.47 12.51 -2.66
CA PHE A 113 2.20 13.77 -2.86
C PHE A 113 3.37 13.66 -3.87
N GLY A 114 3.74 12.45 -4.31
CA GLY A 114 4.84 12.25 -5.25
C GLY A 114 6.24 12.54 -4.70
N LEU A 115 6.39 12.63 -3.37
CA LEU A 115 7.62 13.07 -2.71
C LEU A 115 8.44 11.90 -2.14
N ALA A 116 8.56 10.79 -2.87
CA ALA A 116 9.27 9.61 -2.35
C ALA A 116 10.73 9.90 -1.92
N GLY A 117 11.39 10.84 -2.60
CA GLY A 117 12.77 11.25 -2.32
C GLY A 117 12.95 12.11 -1.05
N VAL A 118 11.89 12.76 -0.54
CA VAL A 118 12.02 13.64 0.65
C VAL A 118 12.07 12.86 1.97
N ARG A 119 11.81 11.55 1.91
CA ARG A 119 11.84 10.60 3.02
C ARG A 119 10.98 11.04 4.22
N LEU A 120 9.73 11.43 3.95
CA LEU A 120 8.78 11.85 4.98
C LEU A 120 7.60 10.89 5.11
N GLY A 121 7.35 10.50 6.35
CA GLY A 121 6.14 9.80 6.80
C GLY A 121 5.83 10.24 8.23
N PHE A 122 4.66 9.87 8.73
CA PHE A 122 4.25 10.17 10.09
C PHE A 122 3.36 9.07 10.66
N VAL A 123 3.25 9.06 11.98
CA VAL A 123 2.44 8.13 12.74
C VAL A 123 1.36 8.90 13.49
N LEU A 124 0.15 8.35 13.51
CA LEU A 124 -0.97 8.81 14.30
C LEU A 124 -1.29 7.72 15.32
N ALA A 125 -1.29 8.07 16.59
CA ALA A 125 -1.56 7.17 17.70
C ALA A 125 -1.90 8.01 18.94
N GLU A 126 -2.19 7.35 20.05
CA GLU A 126 -2.45 8.04 21.31
C GLU A 126 -1.17 8.73 21.87
N PRO A 127 -1.30 9.81 22.68
CA PRO A 127 -0.18 10.66 23.08
C PRO A 127 0.98 10.00 23.84
N VAL A 128 0.71 9.00 24.69
CA VAL A 128 1.71 8.25 25.47
C VAL A 128 2.64 7.48 24.54
N LEU A 129 2.09 6.71 23.59
CA LEU A 129 2.86 6.00 22.57
C LEU A 129 3.62 6.96 21.67
N LEU A 130 2.99 8.07 21.24
CA LEU A 130 3.68 9.09 20.45
C LEU A 130 4.89 9.68 21.20
N LYS A 131 4.78 9.90 22.51
CA LYS A 131 5.90 10.38 23.34
C LYS A 131 7.01 9.35 23.41
N SER A 132 6.68 8.07 23.61
CA SER A 132 7.67 6.98 23.59
C SER A 132 8.37 6.86 22.23
N LEU A 133 7.61 6.90 21.12
CA LEU A 133 8.17 6.86 19.77
C LEU A 133 9.09 8.07 19.50
N ALA A 134 8.72 9.26 19.96
CA ALA A 134 9.57 10.45 19.81
C ALA A 134 10.91 10.33 20.56
N GLN A 135 10.92 9.66 21.73
CA GLN A 135 12.15 9.38 22.47
C GLN A 135 13.07 8.40 21.72
N GLU A 136 12.50 7.33 21.15
CA GLU A 136 13.24 6.33 20.38
C GLU A 136 13.79 6.88 19.05
N ILE A 137 13.00 7.69 18.35
CA ILE A 137 13.41 8.32 17.07
C ILE A 137 14.53 9.34 17.31
N GLY A 138 14.50 10.04 18.45
CA GLY A 138 15.50 11.03 18.80
C GLY A 138 15.36 12.37 18.05
N PRO A 139 16.22 13.35 18.38
CA PRO A 139 16.17 14.69 17.80
C PRO A 139 16.64 14.72 16.34
N TRP A 140 16.16 15.72 15.59
CA TRP A 140 16.57 16.01 14.20
C TRP A 140 16.33 14.89 13.17
N SER A 141 15.33 14.05 13.38
CA SER A 141 14.95 12.95 12.47
C SER A 141 14.38 13.40 11.12
N VAL A 142 13.98 14.67 10.98
CA VAL A 142 13.44 15.24 9.74
C VAL A 142 14.18 16.52 9.38
N SER A 143 14.67 16.61 8.14
CA SER A 143 15.40 17.77 7.64
C SER A 143 14.52 19.04 7.60
N GLY A 144 15.13 20.22 7.77
CA GLY A 144 14.45 21.51 7.68
C GLY A 144 13.63 21.68 6.38
N PRO A 145 14.23 21.47 5.19
CA PRO A 145 13.51 21.52 3.92
C PRO A 145 12.33 20.53 3.85
N THR A 146 12.52 19.30 4.32
CA THR A 146 11.45 18.28 4.36
C THR A 146 10.26 18.75 5.21
N ARG A 147 10.50 19.42 6.34
CA ARG A 147 9.43 19.97 7.20
C ARG A 147 8.63 21.06 6.49
N ILE A 148 9.30 21.98 5.80
CA ILE A 148 8.66 23.08 5.06
C ILE A 148 7.76 22.51 3.95
N ILE A 149 8.28 21.58 3.16
CA ILE A 149 7.53 20.94 2.07
C ILE A 149 6.33 20.16 2.64
N GLY A 150 6.54 19.38 3.71
CA GLY A 150 5.47 18.62 4.36
C GLY A 150 4.33 19.51 4.84
N GLN A 151 4.63 20.64 5.48
CA GLN A 151 3.62 21.60 5.93
C GLN A 151 2.85 22.24 4.76
N ALA A 152 3.55 22.60 3.68
CA ALA A 152 2.93 23.14 2.48
C ALA A 152 1.96 22.14 1.85
N CYS A 153 2.37 20.88 1.68
CA CYS A 153 1.54 19.81 1.15
C CYS A 153 0.28 19.56 1.98
N LEU A 154 0.41 19.48 3.32
CA LEU A 154 -0.74 19.25 4.21
C LEU A 154 -1.72 20.43 4.25
N SER A 155 -1.22 21.66 4.06
CA SER A 155 -2.05 22.87 4.08
C SER A 155 -2.77 23.12 2.74
N ASP A 156 -2.25 22.61 1.62
CA ASP A 156 -2.82 22.81 0.28
C ASP A 156 -4.00 21.86 -0.01
N ARG A 157 -5.14 22.12 0.63
CA ARG A 157 -6.38 21.33 0.42
C ARG A 157 -6.85 21.33 -1.04
N GLN A 158 -6.69 22.44 -1.74
CA GLN A 158 -7.09 22.53 -3.15
C GLN A 158 -6.18 21.69 -4.05
N GLY A 159 -4.87 21.68 -3.78
CA GLY A 159 -3.92 20.79 -4.46
C GLY A 159 -4.21 19.32 -4.21
N GLN A 160 -4.57 18.96 -2.98
CA GLN A 160 -5.00 17.60 -2.65
C GLN A 160 -6.26 17.21 -3.46
N ALA A 161 -7.28 18.05 -3.51
CA ALA A 161 -8.49 17.80 -4.31
C ALA A 161 -8.18 17.62 -5.80
N ARG A 162 -7.33 18.48 -6.39
CA ARG A 162 -6.87 18.34 -7.79
C ARG A 162 -6.09 17.05 -8.01
N GLN A 163 -5.27 16.63 -7.04
CA GLN A 163 -4.48 15.41 -7.15
C GLN A 163 -5.37 14.15 -7.09
N ILE A 164 -6.42 14.15 -6.25
CA ILE A 164 -7.43 13.09 -6.22
C ILE A 164 -8.07 12.98 -7.61
N GLU A 165 -8.61 14.07 -8.15
CA GLU A 165 -9.24 14.08 -9.47
C GLU A 165 -8.28 13.61 -10.59
N ARG A 166 -7.05 14.13 -10.62
CA ARG A 166 -6.02 13.74 -11.59
C ARG A 166 -5.74 12.24 -11.54
N SER A 167 -5.60 11.69 -10.34
CA SER A 167 -5.26 10.27 -10.17
C SER A 167 -6.45 9.35 -10.46
N ASP A 168 -7.68 9.76 -10.17
CA ASP A 168 -8.89 9.02 -10.58
C ASP A 168 -9.04 8.98 -12.11
N GLN A 169 -8.83 10.10 -12.80
CA GLN A 169 -8.84 10.13 -14.27
C GLN A 169 -7.73 9.25 -14.86
N ALA A 170 -6.52 9.30 -14.29
CA ALA A 170 -5.41 8.46 -14.72
C ALA A 170 -5.65 6.97 -14.44
N ARG A 171 -6.27 6.64 -13.31
CA ARG A 171 -6.73 5.29 -12.96
C ARG A 171 -7.68 4.76 -14.03
N ASP A 172 -8.73 5.52 -14.36
CA ASP A 172 -9.75 5.10 -15.33
C ASP A 172 -9.15 4.90 -16.72
N ARG A 173 -8.24 5.79 -17.13
CA ARG A 173 -7.49 5.65 -18.38
C ARG A 173 -6.62 4.39 -18.38
N LEU A 174 -5.96 4.06 -17.26
CA LEU A 174 -5.14 2.85 -17.16
C LEU A 174 -6.01 1.59 -17.22
N VAL A 175 -7.14 1.58 -16.51
CA VAL A 175 -8.11 0.47 -16.55
C VAL A 175 -8.61 0.24 -17.98
N ALA A 176 -9.01 1.30 -18.69
CA ALA A 176 -9.47 1.20 -20.07
C ALA A 176 -8.38 0.67 -21.01
N LEU A 177 -7.16 1.19 -20.89
CA LEU A 177 -6.02 0.75 -21.69
C LEU A 177 -5.69 -0.73 -21.46
N LEU A 178 -5.62 -1.17 -20.21
CA LEU A 178 -5.32 -2.56 -19.89
C LEU A 178 -6.45 -3.50 -20.37
N THR A 179 -7.70 -3.07 -20.23
CA THR A 179 -8.87 -3.84 -20.71
C THR A 179 -8.83 -4.05 -22.22
N GLN A 180 -8.44 -3.03 -23.00
CA GLN A 180 -8.26 -3.13 -24.46
C GLN A 180 -7.27 -4.24 -24.86
N TYR A 181 -6.30 -4.56 -24.02
CA TYR A 181 -5.28 -5.58 -24.26
C TYR A 181 -5.51 -6.87 -23.45
N HIS A 182 -6.75 -7.16 -23.04
CA HIS A 182 -7.12 -8.35 -22.27
C HIS A 182 -6.36 -8.48 -20.94
N LEU A 183 -6.03 -7.35 -20.32
CA LEU A 183 -5.36 -7.25 -19.02
C LEU A 183 -6.22 -6.50 -18.00
N ALA A 184 -7.55 -6.63 -18.09
CA ALA A 184 -8.48 -6.00 -17.15
C ALA A 184 -8.04 -6.25 -15.70
N PRO A 185 -7.83 -5.20 -14.88
CA PRO A 185 -7.29 -5.38 -13.53
C PRO A 185 -8.19 -6.25 -12.65
N ASP A 186 -7.57 -7.10 -11.80
CA ASP A 186 -8.28 -7.85 -10.76
C ASP A 186 -8.41 -7.02 -9.47
N GLY A 187 -7.64 -5.95 -9.35
CA GLY A 187 -7.69 -4.99 -8.26
C GLY A 187 -6.87 -3.74 -8.59
N GLY A 188 -6.79 -2.82 -7.64
CA GLY A 188 -6.05 -1.57 -7.80
C GLY A 188 -6.60 -0.47 -6.91
N CYS A 189 -5.90 0.65 -6.88
CA CYS A 189 -6.36 1.88 -6.26
C CYS A 189 -6.10 3.05 -7.22
N ALA A 190 -6.35 4.29 -6.78
CA ALA A 190 -6.15 5.48 -7.61
C ALA A 190 -4.72 5.62 -8.17
N LEU A 191 -3.69 5.04 -7.52
CA LEU A 191 -2.29 5.22 -7.91
C LEU A 191 -1.65 4.03 -8.66
N PHE A 192 -2.34 2.89 -8.77
CA PHE A 192 -1.87 1.72 -9.52
C PHE A 192 -2.99 0.72 -9.79
N GLN A 193 -2.81 -0.12 -10.80
CA GLN A 193 -3.68 -1.27 -11.10
C GLN A 193 -2.92 -2.59 -10.92
N TRP A 194 -3.63 -3.65 -10.52
CA TRP A 194 -3.07 -4.97 -10.26
C TRP A 194 -3.76 -6.04 -11.11
N ARG A 195 -2.97 -6.95 -11.68
CA ARG A 195 -3.44 -8.02 -12.56
C ARG A 195 -2.72 -9.32 -12.22
N VAL A 196 -3.47 -10.36 -11.88
CA VAL A 196 -3.02 -11.74 -11.80
C VAL A 196 -3.08 -12.35 -13.18
N THR A 197 -1.97 -12.95 -13.63
CA THR A 197 -1.90 -13.62 -14.93
C THR A 197 -0.66 -14.50 -15.01
N ALA A 198 -0.81 -15.68 -15.62
CA ALA A 198 0.32 -16.55 -15.95
C ALA A 198 1.33 -15.91 -16.92
N GLU A 199 0.90 -14.87 -17.65
CA GLU A 199 1.76 -14.08 -18.54
C GLU A 199 2.64 -13.07 -17.78
N ALA A 200 2.49 -12.91 -16.47
CA ALA A 200 3.13 -11.84 -15.71
C ALA A 200 4.66 -11.80 -15.88
N PRO A 201 5.42 -12.92 -15.78
CA PRO A 201 6.86 -12.90 -15.98
C PRO A 201 7.28 -12.47 -17.40
N SER A 202 6.63 -13.03 -18.43
CA SER A 202 7.00 -12.74 -19.82
C SER A 202 6.61 -11.31 -20.22
N LEU A 203 5.45 -10.83 -19.79
CA LEU A 203 5.03 -9.45 -20.00
C LEU A 203 5.94 -8.46 -19.25
N TYR A 204 6.33 -8.77 -18.01
CA TYR A 204 7.31 -7.96 -17.27
C TYR A 204 8.62 -7.82 -18.04
N GLU A 205 9.22 -8.93 -18.48
CA GLU A 205 10.48 -8.90 -19.22
C GLU A 205 10.35 -8.16 -20.55
N PHE A 206 9.25 -8.39 -21.27
CA PHE A 206 8.96 -7.73 -22.54
C PHE A 206 8.85 -6.21 -22.39
N CYS A 207 8.13 -5.75 -21.36
CA CYS A 207 7.99 -4.35 -21.03
C CYS A 207 9.33 -3.74 -20.57
N ALA A 208 10.06 -4.42 -19.69
CA ALA A 208 11.32 -3.92 -19.14
C ALA A 208 12.37 -3.69 -20.24
N ARG A 209 12.50 -4.62 -21.20
CA ARG A 209 13.39 -4.48 -22.36
C ARG A 209 13.03 -3.30 -23.28
N ARG A 210 11.80 -2.80 -23.19
CA ARG A 210 11.28 -1.65 -23.96
C ARG A 210 11.12 -0.38 -23.12
N GLY A 211 11.76 -0.32 -21.95
CA GLY A 211 11.78 0.87 -21.11
C GLY A 211 10.46 1.16 -20.40
N VAL A 212 9.66 0.13 -20.12
CA VAL A 212 8.46 0.18 -19.27
C VAL A 212 8.68 -0.78 -18.10
N LEU A 213 9.02 -0.24 -16.94
CA LEU A 213 9.25 -1.06 -15.75
C LEU A 213 7.95 -1.26 -14.96
N LEU A 214 7.46 -2.50 -14.93
CA LEU A 214 6.34 -2.91 -14.09
C LEU A 214 6.86 -3.49 -12.77
N ARG A 215 5.98 -3.72 -11.79
CA ARG A 215 6.32 -4.53 -10.62
C ARG A 215 5.78 -5.95 -10.79
N LEU A 216 6.70 -6.92 -10.89
CA LEU A 216 6.39 -8.34 -10.89
C LEU A 216 6.28 -8.90 -9.47
N PHE A 217 5.28 -9.73 -9.25
CA PHE A 217 5.12 -10.62 -8.11
C PHE A 217 5.08 -12.04 -8.63
N ALA A 218 6.07 -12.86 -8.30
CA ALA A 218 6.26 -14.17 -8.95
C ALA A 218 5.16 -15.20 -8.63
N GLY A 219 4.39 -15.00 -7.55
CA GLY A 219 3.43 -16.00 -7.07
C GLY A 219 4.10 -17.27 -6.54
N ALA A 220 3.30 -18.20 -6.03
CA ALA A 220 3.76 -19.55 -5.68
C ALA A 220 3.66 -20.51 -6.88
N THR A 221 2.78 -20.18 -7.83
CA THR A 221 2.54 -20.88 -9.08
C THR A 221 2.49 -19.85 -10.22
N PRO A 222 2.68 -20.26 -11.48
CA PRO A 222 2.50 -19.36 -12.63
C PRO A 222 1.15 -18.64 -12.61
N GLU A 223 0.07 -19.33 -12.25
CA GLU A 223 -1.30 -18.79 -12.22
C GLU A 223 -1.51 -17.74 -11.11
N SER A 224 -0.67 -17.76 -10.07
CA SER A 224 -0.69 -16.77 -8.99
C SER A 224 0.35 -15.65 -9.20
N ALA A 225 1.11 -15.68 -10.30
CA ALA A 225 1.97 -14.57 -10.69
C ALA A 225 1.12 -13.34 -11.04
N SER A 226 1.63 -12.15 -10.73
CA SER A 226 0.89 -10.91 -10.97
C SER A 226 1.79 -9.72 -11.27
N LEU A 227 1.19 -8.70 -11.88
CA LEU A 227 1.80 -7.43 -12.21
C LEU A 227 1.06 -6.30 -11.52
N ARG A 228 1.82 -5.30 -11.08
CA ARG A 228 1.28 -4.01 -10.69
C ARG A 228 1.77 -2.94 -11.66
N PHE A 229 0.81 -2.24 -12.26
CA PHE A 229 0.99 -1.14 -13.19
C PHE A 229 0.85 0.19 -12.45
N GLY A 230 1.93 0.98 -12.42
CA GLY A 230 1.85 2.36 -11.95
C GLY A 230 1.24 3.28 -13.00
N LEU A 231 0.82 4.48 -12.60
CA LEU A 231 0.33 5.49 -13.53
C LEU A 231 1.49 6.06 -14.37
N PRO A 232 1.38 6.09 -15.72
CA PRO A 232 2.29 6.85 -16.55
C PRO A 232 2.28 8.35 -16.21
N GLY A 233 3.45 9.00 -16.22
CA GLY A 233 3.62 10.40 -15.79
C GLY A 233 3.32 11.43 -16.87
N THR A 234 3.57 11.08 -18.14
CA THR A 234 3.41 11.96 -19.30
C THR A 234 2.66 11.28 -20.44
N GLU A 235 2.15 12.05 -21.42
CA GLU A 235 1.57 11.48 -22.64
C GLU A 235 2.53 10.60 -23.43
N ALA A 236 3.84 10.89 -23.38
CA ALA A 236 4.84 10.05 -24.00
C ALA A 236 4.92 8.68 -23.30
N ASP A 237 4.82 8.63 -21.97
CA ASP A 237 4.79 7.38 -21.20
C ASP A 237 3.51 6.58 -21.49
N TRP A 238 2.36 7.25 -21.61
CA TRP A 238 1.10 6.61 -22.00
C TRP A 238 1.19 5.97 -23.39
N ARG A 239 1.72 6.69 -24.38
CA ARG A 239 1.94 6.15 -25.73
C ARG A 239 2.91 4.99 -25.70
N ARG A 240 3.99 5.07 -24.92
CA ARG A 240 4.96 3.98 -24.76
C ARG A 240 4.30 2.74 -24.19
N LEU A 241 3.54 2.86 -23.11
CA LEU A 241 2.81 1.73 -22.52
C LEU A 241 1.86 1.10 -23.54
N HIS A 242 1.05 1.91 -24.23
CA HIS A 242 0.14 1.45 -25.28
C HIS A 242 0.87 0.68 -26.39
N THR A 243 1.97 1.24 -26.93
CA THR A 243 2.77 0.60 -27.99
C THR A 243 3.34 -0.74 -27.53
N VAL A 244 3.90 -0.79 -26.32
CA VAL A 244 4.49 -2.02 -25.78
C VAL A 244 3.43 -3.10 -25.58
N LEU A 245 2.24 -2.76 -25.07
CA LEU A 245 1.14 -3.72 -24.91
C LEU A 245 0.60 -4.22 -26.27
N LEU A 246 0.51 -3.33 -27.27
CA LEU A 246 0.13 -3.68 -28.63
C LEU A 246 1.13 -4.65 -29.26
N GLU A 247 2.43 -4.37 -29.15
CA GLU A 247 3.49 -5.24 -29.65
C GLU A 247 3.48 -6.60 -28.94
N TYR A 248 3.31 -6.62 -27.62
CA TYR A 248 3.21 -7.86 -26.85
C TYR A 248 2.05 -8.72 -27.36
N ARG A 249 0.87 -8.14 -27.61
CA ARG A 249 -0.29 -8.89 -28.13
C ARG A 249 -0.14 -9.36 -29.57
N LYS A 250 0.72 -8.72 -30.37
CA LYS A 250 1.06 -9.22 -31.72
C LYS A 250 2.00 -10.43 -31.64
N GLU A 251 2.92 -10.45 -30.69
CA GLU A 251 3.88 -11.55 -30.51
C GLU A 251 3.28 -12.73 -29.74
N TYR A 252 2.41 -12.44 -28.77
CA TYR A 252 1.71 -13.40 -27.90
C TYR A 252 0.19 -13.19 -28.02
N PRO A 253 -0.43 -13.62 -29.14
CA PRO A 253 -1.86 -13.50 -29.35
C PRO A 253 -2.64 -14.39 -28.38
N TRP A 254 -3.83 -13.93 -27.98
CA TRP A 254 -4.72 -14.72 -27.11
C TRP A 254 -5.18 -16.00 -27.82
N PRO A 255 -5.33 -17.14 -27.12
CA PRO A 255 -5.94 -18.33 -27.69
C PRO A 255 -7.35 -17.99 -28.19
N ARG A 256 -7.66 -18.38 -29.44
CA ARG A 256 -9.01 -18.20 -30.00
C ARG A 256 -10.06 -18.97 -29.23
#